data_AF-A0A965U6K2-F1
#
_entry.id   AF-A0A965U6K2-F1
#
_cell.length_a   1.000
_cell.length_b   1.000
_cell.length_c   1.000
_cell.angle_alpha   90.00
_cell.angle_beta   90.00
_cell.angle_gamma   90.00
#
_symmetry.space_group_name_H-M   'P 1'
#
loop_
_entity.id
_entity.type
_entity.pdbx_description
1 polymer ?
#
loop_
_entity_poly.entity_id
_entity_poly.type
_entity_poly.pdbx_seq_one_letter_code
_entity_poly.pdbx_strand_id
1 'polypeptide(L)'
;MVKMTIEDVNVAGKRVLVRVDYNVPLTPEGAVADDKRIVASLPTVKYLLEHGAKLILCSHLGRPKGAPAPEFSLKPVAVRLA
;
A
#
# COMPACT_ATOMS: atom_id res chain seq x y z
N MET A 1 -9.54 21.19 10.41
CA MET A 1 -8.94 21.81 9.20
C MET A 1 -9.39 21.04 7.99
N VAL A 2 -9.82 21.72 6.94
CA VAL A 2 -10.08 21.11 5.64
C VAL A 2 -8.73 20.73 5.00
N LYS A 3 -8.63 19.51 4.48
CA LYS A 3 -7.45 19.00 3.78
C LYS A 3 -7.85 18.70 2.33
N MET A 4 -6.94 18.94 1.40
CA MET A 4 -7.09 18.45 0.04
C MET A 4 -7.03 16.92 0.04
N THR A 5 -7.80 16.33 -0.85
CA THR A 5 -7.92 14.90 -1.10
C THR A 5 -7.40 14.56 -2.50
N ILE A 6 -7.42 13.28 -2.84
CA ILE A 6 -7.09 12.80 -4.19
C ILE A 6 -8.08 13.27 -5.25
N GLU A 7 -9.29 13.67 -4.86
CA GLU A 7 -10.34 14.15 -5.76
C GLU A 7 -10.16 15.63 -6.13
N ASP A 8 -9.36 16.37 -5.36
CA ASP A 8 -9.12 17.82 -5.55
C ASP A 8 -7.96 18.12 -6.53
N VAL A 9 -7.32 17.08 -7.08
CA VAL A 9 -6.08 17.22 -7.86
C VAL A 9 -6.10 16.38 -9.13
N ASN A 10 -5.64 16.94 -10.26
CA ASN A 10 -5.41 16.16 -11.47
C ASN A 10 -4.19 15.24 -11.30
N VAL A 11 -4.41 13.93 -11.35
CA VAL A 11 -3.38 12.89 -11.16
C VAL A 11 -2.90 12.24 -12.47
N ALA A 12 -3.54 12.54 -13.61
CA ALA A 12 -3.26 11.88 -14.89
C ALA A 12 -1.79 12.05 -15.32
N GLY A 13 -1.14 10.93 -15.65
CA GLY A 13 0.27 10.88 -16.06
C GLY A 13 1.28 11.15 -14.94
N LYS A 14 0.84 11.53 -13.73
CA LYS A 14 1.71 11.89 -12.60
C LYS A 14 2.15 10.66 -11.83
N ARG A 15 3.35 10.73 -11.22
CA ARG A 15 3.80 9.77 -10.21
C ARG A 15 3.17 10.15 -8.87
N VAL A 16 2.43 9.22 -8.25
CA VAL A 16 1.71 9.46 -7.00
C VAL A 16 2.23 8.51 -5.94
N LEU A 17 2.88 9.06 -4.91
CA LEU A 17 3.29 8.32 -3.72
C LEU A 17 2.11 8.23 -2.76
N VAL A 18 1.68 7.01 -2.44
CA VAL A 18 0.59 6.76 -1.48
C VAL A 18 1.12 5.96 -0.31
N ARG A 19 1.01 6.56 0.88
CA ARG A 19 1.27 5.87 2.13
C ARG A 19 0.02 5.08 2.52
N VAL A 20 0.11 3.76 2.41
CA VAL A 20 -0.98 2.81 2.75
C VAL A 20 -0.63 2.04 4.01
N ASP A 21 -1.63 1.47 4.68
CA ASP A 21 -1.42 0.61 5.84
C ASP A 21 -1.48 -0.87 5.41
N TYR A 22 -0.34 -1.44 5.07
CA TYR A 22 -0.19 -2.87 4.78
C TYR A 22 0.52 -3.64 5.90
N ASN A 23 0.40 -3.16 7.14
CA ASN A 23 0.88 -3.91 8.29
C ASN A 23 -0.10 -5.03 8.64
N VAL A 24 0.00 -6.13 7.89
CA VAL A 24 -0.87 -7.31 7.98
C VAL A 24 -0.18 -8.47 8.70
N PRO A 25 -0.93 -9.36 9.37
CA PRO A 25 -0.35 -10.59 9.88
C PRO A 25 0.09 -11.51 8.75
N LEU A 26 1.23 -12.20 8.94
CA LEU A 26 1.72 -13.23 8.04
C LEU A 26 1.56 -14.62 8.66
N THR A 27 1.38 -15.65 7.84
CA THR A 27 1.44 -17.05 8.26
C THR A 27 2.88 -17.46 8.59
N PRO A 28 3.11 -18.60 9.27
CA PRO A 28 4.47 -19.11 9.49
C PRO A 28 5.29 -19.30 8.21
N GLU A 29 4.63 -19.57 7.08
CA GLU A 29 5.23 -19.72 5.75
C GLU A 29 5.48 -18.38 5.04
N GLY A 30 5.09 -17.26 5.66
CA GLY A 30 5.31 -15.90 5.15
C GLY A 30 4.23 -15.39 4.19
N ALA A 31 3.09 -16.08 4.05
CA ALA A 31 1.95 -15.61 3.26
C ALA A 31 1.08 -14.62 4.05
N VAL A 32 0.28 -13.80 3.38
CA VAL A 32 -0.69 -12.91 4.07
C VAL A 32 -1.78 -13.76 4.72
N ALA A 33 -1.94 -13.64 6.05
CA ALA A 33 -2.95 -14.40 6.80
C ALA A 33 -4.32 -13.70 6.84
N ASP A 34 -4.32 -12.37 6.86
CA ASP A 34 -5.52 -11.51 6.80
C ASP A 34 -5.22 -10.29 5.93
N ASP A 35 -6.01 -10.10 4.88
CA ASP A 35 -5.81 -9.05 3.87
C ASP A 35 -6.74 -7.84 4.04
N LYS A 36 -7.52 -7.76 5.14
CA LYS A 36 -8.52 -6.70 5.35
C LYS A 36 -7.96 -5.29 5.12
N ARG A 37 -6.71 -5.04 5.54
CA ARG A 37 -6.05 -3.74 5.35
C ARG A 37 -5.65 -3.48 3.90
N ILE A 38 -5.28 -4.51 3.16
CA ILE A 38 -5.01 -4.43 1.72
C ILE A 38 -6.31 -4.06 1.00
N VAL A 39 -7.39 -4.81 1.27
CA VAL A 39 -8.72 -4.57 0.69
C VAL A 39 -9.24 -3.17 0.98
N ALA A 40 -9.04 -2.67 2.20
CA ALA A 40 -9.46 -1.32 2.60
C ALA A 40 -8.78 -0.20 1.79
N SER A 41 -7.60 -0.44 1.22
CA SER A 41 -6.89 0.54 0.39
C SER A 41 -7.36 0.58 -1.07
N LEU A 42 -8.06 -0.47 -1.53
CA LEU A 42 -8.40 -0.66 -2.94
C LEU A 42 -9.21 0.49 -3.55
N PRO A 43 -10.16 1.15 -2.85
CA PRO A 43 -10.87 2.30 -3.43
C PRO A 43 -9.93 3.42 -3.88
N THR A 44 -8.95 3.78 -3.05
CA THR A 44 -7.94 4.81 -3.38
C THR A 44 -7.01 4.35 -4.50
N VAL A 45 -6.57 3.09 -4.46
CA VAL A 45 -5.70 2.51 -5.50
C VAL A 45 -6.41 2.52 -6.86
N LYS A 46 -7.65 2.02 -6.91
CA LYS A 46 -8.46 1.96 -8.13
C LYS A 46 -8.72 3.35 -8.69
N TYR A 47 -9.14 4.31 -7.85
CA TYR A 47 -9.35 5.69 -8.26
C TYR A 47 -8.11 6.25 -8.98
N LEU A 48 -6.93 6.13 -8.37
CA LEU A 48 -5.71 6.69 -8.95
C LEU A 48 -5.32 6.01 -10.27
N LEU A 49 -5.48 4.69 -10.38
CA LEU A 49 -5.21 3.94 -11.61
C LEU A 49 -6.19 4.29 -12.73
N GLU A 50 -7.49 4.35 -12.42
CA GLU A 50 -8.56 4.74 -13.36
C GLU A 50 -8.36 6.16 -13.90
N HIS A 51 -7.78 7.05 -13.10
CA HIS A 51 -7.43 8.43 -13.49
C HIS A 51 -6.03 8.55 -14.11
N GLY A 52 -5.39 7.44 -14.48
CA GLY A 52 -4.14 7.42 -15.24
C GLY A 52 -2.89 7.82 -14.45
N ALA A 53 -2.91 7.69 -13.12
CA ALA A 53 -1.73 7.93 -12.29
C ALA A 53 -0.73 6.77 -12.36
N LYS A 54 0.56 7.09 -12.20
CA LYS A 54 1.64 6.12 -11.99
C LYS A 54 1.83 5.93 -10.50
N LEU A 55 1.25 4.85 -9.97
CA LEU A 55 1.14 4.63 -8.53
C LEU A 55 2.43 4.10 -7.91
N ILE A 56 2.84 4.67 -6.77
CA ILE A 56 3.95 4.20 -5.94
C ILE A 56 3.41 4.01 -4.52
N LEU A 57 3.30 2.76 -4.07
CA LEU A 57 2.79 2.44 -2.73
C LEU A 57 3.94 2.27 -1.74
N CYS A 58 3.78 2.83 -0.55
CA CYS A 58 4.69 2.58 0.56
C CYS A 58 3.92 2.22 1.84
N SER A 59 4.49 1.29 2.61
CA SER A 59 3.98 0.92 3.92
C SER A 59 5.13 0.49 4.83
N HIS A 60 4.82 0.39 6.11
CA HIS A 60 5.57 -0.41 7.07
C HIS A 60 4.99 -1.83 7.16
N LEU A 61 5.80 -2.75 7.67
CA LEU A 61 5.38 -4.06 8.14
C LEU A 61 6.19 -4.39 9.39
N GLY A 62 5.53 -4.72 10.49
CA GLY A 62 6.19 -4.99 11.77
C GLY A 62 7.11 -3.86 12.24
N ARG A 63 8.23 -4.23 12.88
CA ARG A 63 9.19 -3.28 13.48
C ARG A 63 10.64 -3.73 13.22
N PRO A 64 11.23 -3.39 12.07
CA PRO A 64 12.58 -3.83 11.67
C PRO A 64 13.75 -3.16 12.45
N LYS A 65 13.46 -2.36 13.47
CA LYS A 65 14.47 -1.69 14.34
C LYS A 65 15.60 -0.95 13.58
N GLY A 66 15.29 -0.41 12.40
CA GLY A 66 16.21 0.45 11.64
C GLY A 66 17.16 -0.27 10.67
N ALA A 67 17.12 -1.61 10.58
CA ALA A 67 17.88 -2.37 9.60
C ALA A 67 16.95 -3.26 8.75
N PRO A 68 17.31 -3.62 7.51
CA PRO A 68 16.52 -4.56 6.71
C PRO A 68 16.40 -5.92 7.41
N ALA A 69 15.16 -6.38 7.62
CA ALA A 69 14.86 -7.72 8.15
C ALA A 69 13.95 -8.44 7.12
N PRO A 70 14.40 -9.55 6.51
CA PRO A 70 13.64 -10.27 5.47
C PRO A 70 12.21 -10.65 5.87
N GLU A 71 11.98 -10.96 7.16
CA GLU A 71 10.69 -11.29 7.74
C GLU A 71 9.68 -10.12 7.75
N PHE A 72 10.18 -8.88 7.63
CA PHE A 72 9.36 -7.66 7.52
C PHE A 72 9.30 -7.13 6.07
N SER A 73 9.68 -7.96 5.08
CA SER A 73 9.55 -7.61 3.67
C SER A 73 8.08 -7.48 3.26
N LEU A 74 7.77 -6.48 2.41
CA LEU A 74 6.45 -6.33 1.78
C LEU A 74 6.24 -7.23 0.56
N LYS A 75 7.20 -8.09 0.21
CA LYS A 75 7.06 -9.03 -0.92
C LYS A 75 5.76 -9.85 -0.90
N PRO A 76 5.34 -10.50 0.21
CA PRO A 76 4.08 -11.25 0.24
C PRO A 76 2.84 -10.35 0.05
N VAL A 77 2.90 -9.11 0.56
CA VAL A 77 1.84 -8.12 0.36
C VAL A 77 1.73 -7.73 -1.12
N ALA A 78 2.87 -7.52 -1.80
CA ALA A 78 2.89 -7.20 -3.22
C ALA A 78 2.29 -8.33 -4.07
N VAL A 79 2.58 -9.59 -3.72
CA VAL A 79 1.97 -10.76 -4.37
C VAL A 79 0.46 -10.83 -4.13
N ARG A 80 -0.01 -10.54 -2.91
CA ARG A 80 -1.46 -10.57 -2.58
C ARG A 80 -2.24 -9.45 -3.25
N LEU A 81 -1.61 -8.28 -3.47
CA LEU A 81 -2.23 -7.11 -4.08
C LEU A 81 -2.38 -7.22 -5.61
N ALA A 82 -1.45 -7.91 -6.27
CA ALA A 82 -1.44 -8.13 -7.72
C ALA A 82 -2.62 -9.01 -8.18
#